data_AF-A0A1B7YP20-F1
#
_entry.id   AF-A0A1B7YP20-F1
#
_cell.length_a   1.000
_cell.length_b   1.000
_cell.length_c   1.000
_cell.angle_alpha   90.00
_cell.angle_beta   90.00
_cell.angle_gamma   90.00
#
_symmetry.space_group_name_H-M   'P 1'
#
loop_
_entity.id
_entity.type
_entity.pdbx_description
1 polymer ?
#
loop_
_entity_poly.entity_id
_entity_poly.type
_entity_poly.pdbx_seq_one_letter_code
_entity_poly.pdbx_strand_id
1 'polypeptide(L)'
;MGDHIEAAKQAWHQAQKLRKHLQKEIEKLKSDSDGNDLKHFEALEGVISSLRLACLHVIFHDFEYSATEKVDSNLWQAHSIVNSEYRKVLGRLRSSQLAVQKRKLDRMYSAFLKTAQKFYIAFIQRLSAVYPISELQRIAEGIKAEKLAEENPMANTTPAVRQIILKYVHSALIHLGDLSRYRMQARHRVPSYEAALTYYSLAHDIVPTSGFAHHQMGIIYLDEKKHLDIIYHFYRAMAIEEPHPMASQNLEAELKSLQGPITPARRTGPPDTQEAFVAWFVRLHSHFSKGEIFSSYQELEKEVVNHLEIAIKAPNTQAMLLKMVLLNISAFYASNEKLNGKWKH
;
A
#
# COMPACT_ATOMS: atom_id res chain seq x y z
N MET A 1 -28.32 23.54 0.32
CA MET A 1 -28.11 22.07 0.21
C MET A 1 -28.42 21.54 -1.19
N GLY A 2 -29.58 21.85 -1.79
CA GLY A 2 -29.94 21.38 -3.15
C GLY A 2 -28.94 21.75 -4.27
N ASP A 3 -28.36 22.95 -4.23
CA ASP A 3 -27.42 23.39 -5.27
C ASP A 3 -26.05 22.68 -5.19
N HIS A 4 -25.59 22.32 -3.99
CA HIS A 4 -24.31 21.63 -3.80
C HIS A 4 -24.36 20.19 -4.32
N ILE A 5 -25.44 19.45 -4.03
CA ILE A 5 -25.61 18.09 -4.52
C ILE A 5 -25.79 18.04 -6.04
N GLU A 6 -26.46 19.03 -6.63
CA GLU A 6 -26.62 19.09 -8.09
C GLU A 6 -25.28 19.39 -8.79
N ALA A 7 -24.48 20.31 -8.24
CA ALA A 7 -23.12 20.55 -8.71
C ALA A 7 -22.23 19.28 -8.59
N ALA A 8 -22.37 18.52 -7.49
CA ALA A 8 -21.66 17.26 -7.31
C ALA A 8 -22.06 16.21 -8.37
N LYS A 9 -23.36 16.08 -8.67
CA LYS A 9 -23.88 15.18 -9.72
C LYS A 9 -23.37 15.55 -11.11
N GLN A 10 -23.37 16.84 -11.45
CA GLN A 10 -22.85 17.33 -12.73
C GLN A 10 -21.34 17.06 -12.88
N ALA A 11 -20.56 17.34 -11.82
CA ALA A 11 -19.14 17.02 -11.79
C ALA A 11 -18.90 15.51 -11.93
N TRP A 12 -19.75 14.68 -11.32
CA TRP A 12 -19.63 13.23 -11.42
C TRP A 12 -19.95 12.71 -12.82
N HIS A 13 -20.98 13.25 -13.45
CA HIS A 13 -21.29 12.95 -14.85
C HIS A 13 -20.10 13.26 -15.78
N GLN A 14 -19.42 14.39 -15.54
CA GLN A 14 -18.21 14.74 -16.28
C GLN A 14 -17.06 13.75 -15.98
N ALA A 15 -16.85 13.37 -14.72
CA ALA A 15 -15.85 12.38 -14.35
C ALA A 15 -16.09 11.02 -15.03
N GLN A 16 -17.36 10.58 -15.12
CA GLN A 16 -17.73 9.36 -15.82
C GLN A 16 -17.42 9.41 -17.33
N LYS A 17 -17.65 10.56 -17.99
CA LYS A 17 -17.25 10.77 -19.39
C LYS A 17 -15.74 10.67 -19.56
N LEU A 18 -14.98 11.31 -18.67
CA LEU A 18 -13.51 11.27 -18.67
C LEU A 18 -12.97 9.85 -18.45
N ARG A 19 -13.59 9.05 -17.58
CA ARG A 19 -13.24 7.63 -17.40
C ARG A 19 -13.46 6.80 -18.65
N LYS A 20 -14.60 6.99 -19.33
CA LYS A 20 -14.87 6.33 -20.62
C LYS A 20 -13.85 6.76 -21.68
N HIS A 21 -13.46 8.03 -21.69
CA HIS A 21 -12.41 8.52 -22.60
C HIS A 21 -11.05 7.89 -22.27
N LEU A 22 -10.67 7.82 -20.99
CA LEU A 22 -9.43 7.18 -20.54
C LEU A 22 -9.35 5.72 -21.03
N GLN A 23 -10.43 4.97 -20.89
CA GLN A 23 -10.51 3.58 -21.34
C GLN A 23 -10.31 3.45 -22.86
N LYS A 24 -10.91 4.35 -23.65
CA LYS A 24 -10.71 4.40 -25.10
C LYS A 24 -9.26 4.70 -25.49
N GLU A 25 -8.60 5.63 -24.79
CA GLU A 25 -7.18 5.92 -25.04
C GLU A 25 -6.27 4.74 -24.65
N ILE A 26 -6.61 4.00 -23.59
CA ILE A 26 -5.91 2.75 -23.23
C ILE A 26 -6.10 1.67 -24.31
N GLU A 27 -7.30 1.54 -24.87
CA GLU A 27 -7.57 0.60 -25.97
C GLU A 27 -6.76 0.95 -27.22
N LYS A 28 -6.70 2.23 -27.59
CA LYS A 28 -5.84 2.71 -28.68
C LYS A 28 -4.37 2.40 -28.43
N LEU A 29 -3.87 2.66 -27.22
CA LEU A 29 -2.48 2.33 -26.82
C LEU A 29 -2.19 0.82 -26.98
N LYS A 30 -3.19 -0.05 -26.81
CA LYS A 30 -3.02 -1.51 -26.94
C LYS A 30 -3.06 -1.99 -28.38
N SER A 31 -3.85 -1.33 -29.24
CA SER A 31 -4.02 -1.72 -30.64
C SER A 31 -2.98 -1.10 -31.58
N ASP A 32 -2.38 0.03 -31.20
CA ASP A 32 -1.44 0.76 -32.05
C ASP A 32 -0.07 0.07 -32.11
N SER A 33 0.28 -0.46 -33.28
CA SER A 33 1.57 -1.11 -33.56
C SER A 33 2.66 -0.15 -34.04
N ASP A 34 2.31 1.11 -34.31
CA ASP A 34 3.16 2.03 -35.09
C ASP A 34 4.13 2.83 -34.20
N GLY A 35 4.30 2.44 -32.93
CA GLY A 35 5.27 3.05 -32.02
C GLY A 35 4.87 4.43 -31.48
N ASN A 36 3.59 4.80 -31.55
CA ASN A 36 3.05 6.08 -31.06
C ASN A 36 2.79 6.12 -29.55
N ASP A 37 3.39 5.21 -28.77
CA ASP A 37 3.17 5.09 -27.31
C ASP A 37 3.24 6.43 -26.58
N LEU A 38 4.23 7.27 -26.93
CA LEU A 38 4.44 8.58 -26.28
C LEU A 38 3.21 9.49 -26.40
N LYS A 39 2.61 9.57 -27.60
CA LYS A 39 1.44 10.42 -27.85
C LYS A 39 0.22 9.93 -27.07
N HIS A 40 0.03 8.62 -26.99
CA HIS A 40 -1.06 8.03 -26.19
C HIS A 40 -0.86 8.31 -24.70
N PHE A 41 0.36 8.21 -24.18
CA PHE A 41 0.63 8.58 -22.78
C PHE A 41 0.47 10.08 -22.49
N GLU A 42 0.79 10.97 -23.44
CA GLU A 42 0.49 12.40 -23.32
C GLU A 42 -1.02 12.65 -23.23
N ALA A 43 -1.82 11.98 -24.07
CA ALA A 43 -3.28 12.04 -24.01
C ALA A 43 -3.83 11.50 -22.68
N LEU A 44 -3.32 10.36 -22.21
CA LEU A 44 -3.70 9.77 -20.93
C LEU A 44 -3.41 10.72 -19.75
N GLU A 45 -2.28 11.43 -19.75
CA GLU A 45 -1.98 12.43 -18.70
C GLU A 45 -3.00 13.57 -18.72
N GLY A 46 -3.36 14.08 -19.91
CA GLY A 46 -4.37 15.14 -20.04
C GLY A 46 -5.74 14.72 -19.50
N VAL A 47 -6.16 13.49 -19.80
CA VAL A 47 -7.44 12.92 -19.34
C VAL A 47 -7.42 12.70 -17.83
N ILE A 48 -6.35 12.12 -17.28
CA ILE A 48 -6.22 11.92 -15.83
C ILE A 48 -6.18 13.26 -15.08
N SER A 49 -5.50 14.28 -15.62
CA SER A 49 -5.47 15.62 -15.02
C SER A 49 -6.88 16.19 -14.87
N SER A 50 -7.68 16.11 -15.95
CA SER A 50 -9.08 16.55 -15.93
C SER A 50 -9.95 15.70 -14.98
N LEU A 51 -9.70 14.39 -14.92
CA LEU A 51 -10.42 13.47 -14.04
C LEU A 51 -10.14 13.77 -12.57
N ARG A 52 -8.88 14.05 -12.19
CA ARG A 52 -8.49 14.48 -10.84
C ARG A 52 -9.31 15.68 -10.40
N LEU A 53 -9.40 16.72 -11.24
CA LEU A 53 -10.16 17.95 -10.94
C LEU A 53 -11.66 17.67 -10.79
N ALA A 54 -12.25 16.91 -11.73
CA ALA A 54 -13.66 16.55 -11.66
C ALA A 54 -13.98 15.77 -10.38
N CYS A 55 -13.16 14.78 -10.00
CA CYS A 55 -13.33 14.03 -8.77
C CYS A 55 -13.21 14.90 -7.52
N LEU A 56 -12.26 15.85 -7.48
CA LEU A 56 -12.17 16.81 -6.36
C LEU A 56 -13.43 17.67 -6.27
N HIS A 57 -13.97 18.14 -7.40
CA HIS A 57 -15.22 18.88 -7.40
C HIS A 57 -16.36 18.05 -6.79
N VAL A 58 -16.51 16.77 -7.14
CA VAL A 58 -17.56 15.93 -6.52
C VAL A 58 -17.37 15.83 -5.01
N ILE A 59 -16.14 15.49 -4.56
CA ILE A 59 -15.83 15.26 -3.14
C ILE A 59 -16.07 16.53 -2.31
N PHE A 60 -15.58 17.69 -2.75
CA PHE A 60 -15.68 18.93 -1.98
C PHE A 60 -17.06 19.60 -2.07
N HIS A 61 -17.93 19.20 -3.00
CA HIS A 61 -19.32 19.66 -3.00
C HIS A 61 -20.21 18.80 -2.09
N ASP A 62 -19.99 17.48 -2.06
CA ASP A 62 -20.79 16.57 -1.24
C ASP A 62 -20.04 15.25 -0.95
N PHE A 63 -19.57 15.09 0.29
CA PHE A 63 -18.84 13.90 0.73
C PHE A 63 -19.70 12.63 0.77
N GLU A 64 -20.97 12.75 1.14
CA GLU A 64 -21.88 11.59 1.28
C GLU A 64 -22.25 11.05 -0.10
N TYR A 65 -22.54 11.96 -1.03
CA TYR A 65 -22.74 11.61 -2.44
C TYR A 65 -21.46 11.02 -3.05
N SER A 66 -20.29 11.62 -2.81
CA SER A 66 -19.04 11.09 -3.34
C SER A 66 -18.70 9.70 -2.79
N ALA A 67 -19.06 9.42 -1.53
CA ALA A 67 -18.89 8.11 -0.91
C ALA A 67 -19.83 7.07 -1.54
N THR A 68 -21.09 7.46 -1.80
CA THR A 68 -22.10 6.63 -2.47
C THR A 68 -21.63 6.21 -3.87
N GLU A 69 -21.09 7.16 -4.63
CA GLU A 69 -20.58 6.95 -5.98
C GLU A 69 -19.15 6.36 -6.02
N LYS A 70 -18.52 6.15 -4.85
CA LYS A 70 -17.16 5.62 -4.70
C LYS A 70 -16.12 6.42 -5.50
N VAL A 71 -16.22 7.74 -5.48
CA VAL A 71 -15.43 8.64 -6.34
C VAL A 71 -13.92 8.43 -6.16
N ASP A 72 -13.47 8.29 -4.91
CA ASP A 72 -12.06 8.06 -4.55
C ASP A 72 -11.52 6.76 -5.14
N SER A 73 -12.28 5.67 -5.02
CA SER A 73 -11.92 4.35 -5.53
C SER A 73 -11.84 4.34 -7.06
N ASN A 74 -12.79 5.01 -7.71
CA ASN A 74 -12.80 5.14 -9.17
C ASN A 74 -11.64 5.99 -9.70
N LEU A 75 -11.25 7.05 -8.96
CA LEU A 75 -10.08 7.86 -9.30
C LEU A 75 -8.78 7.04 -9.16
N TRP A 76 -8.61 6.31 -8.06
CA TRP A 76 -7.44 5.47 -7.88
C TRP A 76 -7.34 4.34 -8.89
N GLN A 77 -8.47 3.74 -9.28
CA GLN A 77 -8.51 2.74 -10.34
C GLN A 77 -7.93 3.30 -11.66
N ALA A 78 -8.26 4.54 -12.01
CA ALA A 78 -7.71 5.21 -13.18
C ALA A 78 -6.18 5.41 -13.07
N HIS A 79 -5.67 5.87 -11.92
CA HIS A 79 -4.21 5.96 -11.68
C HIS A 79 -3.53 4.59 -11.78
N SER A 80 -4.13 3.57 -11.17
CA SER A 80 -3.59 2.21 -11.14
C SER A 80 -3.50 1.59 -12.52
N ILE A 81 -4.52 1.77 -13.36
CA ILE A 81 -4.51 1.26 -14.74
C ILE A 81 -3.43 1.96 -15.56
N VAL A 82 -3.32 3.29 -15.50
CA VAL A 82 -2.27 4.01 -16.24
C VAL A 82 -0.87 3.64 -15.76
N ASN A 83 -0.67 3.46 -14.45
CA ASN A 83 0.57 2.93 -13.89
C ASN A 83 0.91 1.54 -14.46
N SER A 84 -0.08 0.64 -14.56
CA SER A 84 0.09 -0.69 -15.14
C SER A 84 0.48 -0.62 -16.62
N GLU A 85 -0.16 0.24 -17.41
CA GLU A 85 0.17 0.38 -18.84
C GLU A 85 1.58 0.96 -19.03
N TYR A 86 2.01 1.95 -18.23
CA TYR A 86 3.40 2.44 -18.24
C TYR A 86 4.38 1.29 -18.01
N ARG A 87 4.17 0.49 -16.96
CA ARG A 87 5.03 -0.66 -16.63
C ARG A 87 5.05 -1.70 -17.75
N LYS A 88 3.89 -2.00 -18.34
CA LYS A 88 3.75 -2.95 -19.44
C LYS A 88 4.50 -2.50 -20.69
N VAL A 89 4.36 -1.23 -21.09
CA VAL A 89 5.07 -0.68 -22.27
C VAL A 89 6.58 -0.62 -22.01
N LEU A 90 7.02 -0.08 -20.86
CA LEU A 90 8.43 -0.03 -20.50
C LEU A 90 9.09 -1.42 -20.44
N GLY A 91 8.35 -2.43 -19.98
CA GLY A 91 8.80 -3.83 -19.95
C GLY A 91 9.00 -4.45 -21.34
N ARG A 92 8.37 -3.90 -22.39
CA ARG A 92 8.54 -4.32 -23.80
C ARG A 92 9.73 -3.62 -24.47
N LEU A 93 10.08 -2.41 -24.05
CA LEU A 93 11.19 -1.63 -24.60
C LEU A 93 12.55 -2.12 -24.07
N ARG A 94 13.02 -3.27 -24.59
CA ARG A 94 14.28 -3.92 -24.16
C ARG A 94 15.46 -3.71 -25.13
N SER A 95 15.19 -3.48 -26.42
CA SER A 95 16.22 -3.30 -27.45
C SER A 95 16.96 -1.97 -27.32
N SER A 96 18.26 -1.96 -27.64
CA SER A 96 19.11 -0.75 -27.67
C SER A 96 18.63 0.27 -28.71
N GLN A 97 18.02 -0.19 -29.82
CA GLN A 97 17.43 0.66 -30.85
C GLN A 97 16.28 1.52 -30.30
N LEU A 98 15.58 1.05 -29.27
CA LEU A 98 14.45 1.74 -28.63
C LEU A 98 14.87 2.57 -27.39
N ALA A 99 16.18 2.71 -27.14
CA ALA A 99 16.68 3.38 -25.93
C ALA A 99 16.27 4.85 -25.82
N VAL A 100 16.10 5.56 -26.94
CA VAL A 100 15.62 6.96 -26.94
C VAL A 100 14.16 7.03 -26.50
N GLN A 101 13.30 6.17 -27.08
CA GLN A 101 11.88 6.10 -26.73
C GLN A 101 11.70 5.68 -25.27
N LYS A 102 12.44 4.65 -24.82
CA LYS A 102 12.45 4.21 -23.42
C LYS A 102 12.78 5.35 -22.47
N ARG A 103 13.88 6.09 -22.71
CA ARG A 103 14.27 7.25 -21.88
C ARG A 103 13.22 8.36 -21.87
N LYS A 104 12.51 8.59 -22.96
CA LYS A 104 11.38 9.55 -22.99
C LYS A 104 10.23 9.03 -22.12
N LEU A 105 9.86 7.76 -22.27
CA LEU A 105 8.78 7.15 -21.53
C LEU A 105 9.07 7.04 -20.02
N ASP A 106 10.30 6.72 -19.63
CA ASP A 106 10.76 6.73 -18.22
C ASP A 106 10.59 8.11 -17.58
N ARG A 107 10.89 9.19 -18.32
CA ARG A 107 10.69 10.57 -17.87
C ARG A 107 9.21 10.89 -17.69
N MET A 108 8.37 10.49 -18.64
CA MET A 108 6.92 10.66 -18.55
C MET A 108 6.34 9.90 -17.37
N TYR A 109 6.72 8.64 -17.18
CA TYR A 109 6.27 7.82 -16.06
C TYR A 109 6.69 8.41 -14.72
N SER A 110 7.95 8.86 -14.61
CA SER A 110 8.46 9.54 -13.43
C SER A 110 7.69 10.84 -13.13
N ALA A 111 7.31 11.58 -14.17
CA ALA A 111 6.48 12.78 -14.03
C ALA A 111 5.06 12.44 -13.58
N PHE A 112 4.41 11.44 -14.21
CA PHE A 112 3.09 10.94 -13.81
C PHE A 112 3.04 10.56 -12.33
N LEU A 113 4.00 9.75 -11.85
CA LEU A 113 4.08 9.34 -10.44
C LEU A 113 4.26 10.55 -9.52
N LYS A 114 5.12 11.51 -9.90
CA LYS A 114 5.35 12.73 -9.12
C LYS A 114 4.11 13.62 -9.06
N THR A 115 3.39 13.78 -10.17
CA THR A 115 2.15 14.55 -10.23
C THR A 115 1.04 13.89 -9.41
N ALA A 116 0.89 12.56 -9.51
CA ALA A 116 -0.06 11.82 -8.68
C ALA A 116 0.26 11.96 -7.19
N GLN A 117 1.53 11.88 -6.80
CA GLN A 117 1.95 12.05 -5.41
C GLN A 117 1.62 13.46 -4.89
N LYS A 118 1.98 14.50 -5.66
CA LYS A 118 1.64 15.89 -5.32
C LYS A 118 0.14 16.10 -5.17
N PHE A 119 -0.67 15.48 -6.04
CA PHE A 119 -2.12 15.54 -5.97
C PHE A 119 -2.65 15.00 -4.63
N TYR A 120 -2.24 13.80 -4.20
CA TYR A 120 -2.73 13.23 -2.94
C TYR A 120 -2.19 13.96 -1.69
N ILE A 121 -0.96 14.49 -1.74
CA ILE A 121 -0.44 15.37 -0.67
C ILE A 121 -1.30 16.63 -0.56
N ALA A 122 -1.55 17.32 -1.68
CA ALA A 122 -2.36 18.54 -1.70
C ALA A 122 -3.81 18.28 -1.29
N PHE A 123 -4.36 17.10 -1.60
CA PHE A 123 -5.68 16.67 -1.15
C PHE A 123 -5.76 16.56 0.38
N ILE A 124 -4.81 15.86 1.01
CA ILE A 124 -4.73 15.73 2.47
C ILE A 124 -4.49 17.11 3.12
N GLN A 125 -3.59 17.91 2.53
CA GLN A 125 -3.28 19.26 2.98
C GLN A 125 -4.50 20.18 2.98
N ARG A 126 -5.32 20.12 1.92
CA ARG A 126 -6.57 20.88 1.85
C ARG A 126 -7.58 20.39 2.88
N LEU A 127 -7.72 19.07 3.05
CA LEU A 127 -8.62 18.52 4.06
C LEU A 127 -8.20 18.93 5.48
N SER A 128 -6.91 18.91 5.81
CA SER A 128 -6.43 19.31 7.14
C SER A 128 -6.55 20.81 7.41
N ALA A 129 -6.50 21.64 6.37
CA ALA A 129 -6.70 23.09 6.48
C ALA A 129 -8.19 23.45 6.65
N VAL A 130 -9.07 22.84 5.84
CA VAL A 130 -10.50 23.14 5.83
C VAL A 130 -11.24 22.52 7.02
N TYR A 131 -10.87 21.30 7.42
CA TYR A 131 -11.57 20.56 8.46
C TYR A 131 -10.68 20.45 9.71
N PRO A 132 -11.02 21.13 10.82
CA PRO A 132 -10.21 21.15 12.04
C PRO A 132 -10.35 19.84 12.84
N ILE A 133 -9.88 18.75 12.24
CA ILE A 133 -9.86 17.39 12.80
C ILE A 133 -8.43 17.10 13.24
N SER A 134 -8.22 16.79 14.52
CA SER A 134 -6.90 16.59 15.14
C SER A 134 -6.04 15.55 14.43
N GLU A 135 -6.67 14.46 13.99
CA GLU A 135 -6.03 13.36 13.31
C GLU A 135 -5.45 13.85 11.96
N LEU A 136 -6.19 14.69 11.22
CA LEU A 136 -5.73 15.24 9.95
C LEU A 136 -4.53 16.18 10.11
N GLN A 137 -4.47 16.94 11.20
CA GLN A 137 -3.35 17.82 11.50
C GLN A 137 -2.07 16.99 11.76
N ARG A 138 -2.16 15.96 12.60
CA ARG A 138 -1.05 15.02 12.84
C ARG A 138 -0.60 14.33 11.55
N ILE A 139 -1.54 13.89 10.71
CA ILE A 139 -1.21 13.27 9.41
C ILE A 139 -0.51 14.28 8.49
N ALA A 140 -1.02 15.50 8.36
CA ALA A 140 -0.43 16.54 7.52
C ALA A 140 1.01 16.87 7.94
N GLU A 141 1.27 16.95 9.25
CA GLU A 141 2.62 17.09 9.79
C GLU A 141 3.50 15.87 9.49
N GLY A 142 2.97 14.64 9.67
CA GLY A 142 3.66 13.40 9.39
C GLY A 142 4.09 13.23 7.92
N ILE A 143 3.28 13.73 6.97
CA ILE A 143 3.65 13.76 5.54
C ILE A 143 4.42 15.01 5.14
N LYS A 144 4.71 15.91 6.09
CA LYS A 144 5.37 17.21 5.87
C LYS A 144 4.67 18.07 4.82
N ALA A 145 3.33 18.08 4.85
CA ALA A 145 2.55 18.97 4.01
C ALA A 145 2.76 20.43 4.43
N GLU A 146 2.77 21.34 3.45
CA GLU A 146 2.85 22.77 3.74
C GLU A 146 1.60 23.22 4.50
N LYS A 147 1.74 24.11 5.50
CA LYS A 147 0.59 24.64 6.22
C LYS A 147 -0.16 25.62 5.31
N LEU A 148 -1.45 25.39 5.09
CA LEU A 148 -2.33 26.35 4.43
C LEU A 148 -3.11 27.11 5.50
N ALA A 149 -3.17 28.42 5.36
CA ALA A 149 -4.11 29.24 6.12
C ALA A 149 -5.50 29.07 5.49
N GLU A 150 -6.50 28.76 6.30
CA GLU A 150 -7.90 28.76 5.90
C GLU A 150 -8.64 29.77 6.78
N GLU A 151 -9.24 30.78 6.16
CA GLU A 151 -9.90 31.88 6.86
C GLU A 151 -11.26 31.44 7.42
N ASN A 152 -11.90 30.47 6.77
CA ASN A 152 -13.23 29.97 7.15
C ASN A 152 -13.25 28.44 7.28
N PRO A 153 -12.60 27.87 8.32
CA PRO A 153 -12.59 26.42 8.53
C PRO A 153 -14.01 25.88 8.84
N MET A 154 -14.32 24.71 8.30
CA MET A 154 -15.60 24.01 8.52
C MET A 154 -15.62 23.29 9.87
N ALA A 155 -15.74 24.06 10.95
CA ALA A 155 -15.74 23.54 12.32
C ALA A 155 -16.90 22.57 12.62
N ASN A 156 -18.07 22.78 12.00
CA ASN A 156 -19.28 21.99 12.25
C ASN A 156 -19.41 20.79 11.29
N THR A 157 -18.40 19.93 11.26
CA THR A 157 -18.42 18.69 10.46
C THR A 157 -19.28 17.63 11.16
N THR A 158 -20.28 17.07 10.46
CA THR A 158 -21.11 16.00 11.02
C THR A 158 -20.29 14.72 11.26
N PRO A 159 -20.68 13.84 12.20
CA PRO A 159 -19.96 12.59 12.44
C PRO A 159 -19.83 11.70 11.19
N ALA A 160 -20.88 11.66 10.35
CA ALA A 160 -20.87 10.91 9.10
C ALA A 160 -19.83 11.45 8.11
N VAL A 161 -19.82 12.77 7.88
CA VAL A 161 -18.84 13.42 6.99
C VAL A 161 -17.42 13.28 7.55
N ARG A 162 -17.23 13.43 8.88
CA ARG A 162 -15.93 13.20 9.53
C ARG A 162 -15.41 11.79 9.23
N GLN A 163 -16.26 10.76 9.35
CA GLN A 163 -15.85 9.38 9.07
C GLN A 163 -15.47 9.18 7.60
N ILE A 164 -16.21 9.80 6.66
CA ILE A 164 -15.88 9.75 5.22
C ILE A 164 -14.53 10.43 4.95
N ILE A 165 -14.29 11.61 5.53
CA ILE A 165 -13.01 12.33 5.39
C ILE A 165 -11.85 11.46 5.89
N LEU A 166 -11.98 10.86 7.07
CA LEU A 166 -10.96 9.96 7.63
C LEU A 166 -10.69 8.76 6.70
N LYS A 167 -11.75 8.16 6.13
CA LYS A 167 -11.63 7.06 5.15
C LYS A 167 -10.92 7.52 3.86
N TYR A 168 -11.21 8.72 3.35
CA TYR A 168 -10.52 9.27 2.18
C TYR A 168 -9.05 9.57 2.45
N VAL A 169 -8.71 10.05 3.64
CA VAL A 169 -7.31 10.28 4.02
C VAL A 169 -6.56 8.95 4.19
N HIS A 170 -7.19 7.94 4.81
CA HIS A 170 -6.67 6.57 4.81
C HIS A 170 -6.35 6.09 3.39
N SER A 171 -7.33 6.13 2.47
CA SER A 171 -7.12 5.71 1.07
C SER A 171 -6.01 6.51 0.40
N ALA A 172 -5.98 7.83 0.56
CA ALA A 172 -4.94 8.69 0.01
C ALA A 172 -3.53 8.34 0.52
N LEU A 173 -3.39 7.99 1.81
CA LEU A 173 -2.13 7.54 2.39
C LEU A 173 -1.70 6.17 1.83
N ILE A 174 -2.61 5.23 1.65
CA ILE A 174 -2.33 3.96 0.95
C ILE A 174 -1.83 4.26 -0.48
N HIS A 175 -2.50 5.14 -1.22
CA HIS A 175 -2.09 5.53 -2.57
C HIS A 175 -0.71 6.20 -2.59
N LEU A 176 -0.40 7.06 -1.62
CA LEU A 176 0.91 7.70 -1.47
C LEU A 176 2.02 6.69 -1.20
N GLY A 177 1.75 5.68 -0.37
CA GLY A 177 2.64 4.55 -0.15
C GLY A 177 2.87 3.75 -1.44
N ASP A 178 1.81 3.44 -2.18
CA ASP A 178 1.88 2.71 -3.45
C ASP A 178 2.68 3.49 -4.49
N LEU A 179 2.42 4.79 -4.66
CA LEU A 179 3.16 5.67 -5.57
C LEU A 179 4.64 5.75 -5.21
N SER A 180 4.96 5.81 -3.91
CA SER A 180 6.34 5.80 -3.42
C SER A 180 7.02 4.47 -3.73
N ARG A 181 6.35 3.33 -3.49
CA ARG A 181 6.84 1.99 -3.86
C ARG A 181 7.05 1.89 -5.37
N TYR A 182 6.11 2.37 -6.17
CA TYR A 182 6.21 2.30 -7.63
C TYR A 182 7.39 3.10 -8.17
N ARG A 183 7.63 4.29 -7.61
CA ARG A 183 8.78 5.14 -7.96
C ARG A 183 10.10 4.46 -7.61
N MET A 184 10.16 3.69 -6.53
CA MET A 184 11.36 2.93 -6.15
C MET A 184 11.59 1.74 -7.06
N GLN A 185 10.55 0.96 -7.37
CA GLN A 185 10.63 -0.17 -8.30
C GLN A 185 11.00 0.27 -9.74
N ALA A 186 10.66 1.50 -10.14
CA ALA A 186 11.05 2.06 -11.43
C ALA A 186 12.53 2.48 -11.51
N ARG A 187 13.25 2.55 -10.37
CA ARG A 187 14.67 2.94 -10.33
C ARG A 187 15.56 1.71 -10.43
N HIS A 188 16.67 1.83 -11.15
CA HIS A 188 17.68 0.76 -11.29
C HIS A 188 18.67 0.68 -10.10
N ARG A 189 18.35 1.28 -8.95
CA ARG A 189 19.20 1.26 -7.74
C ARG A 189 18.50 0.49 -6.64
N VAL A 190 19.25 0.06 -5.62
CA VAL A 190 18.68 -0.55 -4.42
C VAL A 190 17.58 0.38 -3.87
N PRO A 191 16.32 -0.06 -3.88
CA PRO A 191 15.21 0.78 -3.46
C PRO A 191 15.25 1.00 -1.94
N SER A 192 14.99 2.23 -1.49
CA SER A 192 14.64 2.50 -0.09
C SER A 192 13.15 2.75 -0.01
N TYR A 193 12.45 1.89 0.73
CA TYR A 193 10.99 1.95 0.89
C TYR A 193 10.54 2.78 2.09
N GLU A 194 11.44 3.50 2.76
CA GLU A 194 11.16 4.27 3.98
C GLU A 194 9.94 5.20 3.82
N ALA A 195 9.89 6.00 2.75
CA ALA A 195 8.76 6.89 2.50
C ALA A 195 7.43 6.12 2.36
N ALA A 196 7.45 4.96 1.69
CA ALA A 196 6.25 4.14 1.53
C ALA A 196 5.79 3.54 2.86
N LEU A 197 6.73 3.03 3.67
CA LEU A 197 6.46 2.54 5.02
C LEU A 197 5.88 3.65 5.92
N THR A 198 6.40 4.87 5.84
CA THR A 198 5.84 6.02 6.58
C THR A 198 4.38 6.29 6.19
N TYR A 199 4.06 6.33 4.89
CA TYR A 199 2.67 6.52 4.46
C TYR A 199 1.74 5.39 4.93
N TYR A 200 2.17 4.13 4.85
CA TYR A 200 1.36 3.02 5.34
C TYR A 200 1.21 3.03 6.87
N SER A 201 2.25 3.40 7.62
CA SER A 201 2.15 3.56 9.07
C SER A 201 1.13 4.65 9.43
N LEU A 202 1.17 5.79 8.74
CA LEU A 202 0.19 6.86 8.91
C LEU A 202 -1.23 6.43 8.50
N ALA A 203 -1.35 5.57 7.49
CA ALA A 203 -2.64 4.98 7.11
C ALA A 203 -3.19 4.07 8.23
N HIS A 204 -2.33 3.28 8.88
CA HIS A 204 -2.74 2.49 10.03
C HIS A 204 -3.15 3.37 11.22
N ASP A 205 -2.41 4.46 11.49
CA ASP A 205 -2.75 5.39 12.57
C ASP A 205 -4.14 6.03 12.40
N ILE A 206 -4.57 6.29 11.16
CA ILE A 206 -5.86 6.96 10.88
C ILE A 206 -7.05 5.98 10.88
N VAL A 207 -6.85 4.75 10.39
CA VAL A 207 -7.88 3.68 10.40
C VAL A 207 -7.20 2.39 10.86
N PRO A 208 -7.05 2.18 12.18
CA PRO A 208 -6.32 1.03 12.72
C PRO A 208 -7.08 -0.28 12.59
N THR A 209 -8.35 -0.24 12.19
CA THR A 209 -9.22 -1.40 11.94
C THR A 209 -9.02 -2.02 10.56
N SER A 210 -8.36 -1.32 9.64
CA SER A 210 -8.14 -1.75 8.26
C SER A 210 -6.85 -2.55 8.09
N GLY A 211 -6.95 -3.74 7.51
CA GLY A 211 -5.81 -4.60 7.20
C GLY A 211 -4.94 -4.12 6.02
N PHE A 212 -5.38 -3.12 5.26
CA PHE A 212 -4.69 -2.68 4.03
C PHE A 212 -3.28 -2.17 4.30
N ALA A 213 -3.07 -1.34 5.33
CA ALA A 213 -1.75 -0.78 5.64
C ALA A 213 -0.74 -1.89 5.97
N HIS A 214 -1.11 -2.81 6.86
CA HIS A 214 -0.27 -3.96 7.20
C HIS A 214 0.03 -4.82 5.98
N HIS A 215 -0.98 -5.13 5.16
CA HIS A 215 -0.78 -5.90 3.93
C HIS A 215 0.26 -5.23 3.02
N GLN A 216 0.16 -3.92 2.77
CA GLN A 216 1.09 -3.22 1.90
C GLN A 216 2.52 -3.14 2.46
N MET A 217 2.67 -3.05 3.79
CA MET A 217 3.99 -3.17 4.44
C MET A 217 4.57 -4.58 4.23
N GLY A 218 3.77 -5.64 4.33
CA GLY A 218 4.17 -7.00 4.00
C GLY A 218 4.66 -7.15 2.55
N ILE A 219 4.00 -6.49 1.59
CA ILE A 219 4.47 -6.46 0.18
C ILE A 219 5.85 -5.80 0.04
N ILE A 220 6.13 -4.73 0.78
CA ILE A 220 7.49 -4.13 0.78
C ILE A 220 8.51 -5.13 1.31
N TYR A 221 8.19 -5.82 2.40
CA TYR A 221 9.12 -6.76 3.02
C TYR A 221 9.34 -8.02 2.18
N LEU A 222 8.39 -8.39 1.30
CA LEU A 222 8.60 -9.40 0.26
C LEU A 222 9.69 -8.97 -0.71
N ASP A 223 9.66 -7.74 -1.20
CA ASP A 223 10.70 -7.19 -2.09
C ASP A 223 12.07 -7.15 -1.38
N GLU A 224 12.10 -6.88 -0.07
CA GLU A 224 13.31 -6.85 0.75
C GLU A 224 13.76 -8.23 1.29
N LYS A 225 12.96 -9.28 1.09
CA LYS A 225 13.17 -10.65 1.62
C LYS A 225 13.35 -10.71 3.15
N LYS A 226 12.59 -9.89 3.88
CA LYS A 226 12.60 -9.87 5.36
C LYS A 226 11.50 -10.77 5.92
N HIS A 227 11.76 -12.07 5.98
CA HIS A 227 10.79 -13.12 6.33
C HIS A 227 9.98 -12.86 7.60
N LEU A 228 10.62 -12.44 8.69
CA LEU A 228 9.92 -12.12 9.95
C LEU A 228 8.91 -10.98 9.76
N ASP A 229 9.31 -9.91 9.07
CA ASP A 229 8.47 -8.76 8.80
C ASP A 229 7.30 -9.12 7.88
N ILE A 230 7.54 -9.95 6.86
CA ILE A 230 6.50 -10.41 5.92
C ILE A 230 5.38 -11.12 6.70
N ILE A 231 5.72 -12.18 7.45
CA ILE A 231 4.69 -12.96 8.15
C ILE A 231 4.04 -12.16 9.28
N TYR A 232 4.80 -11.30 9.98
CA TYR A 232 4.24 -10.40 10.99
C TYR A 232 3.16 -9.49 10.39
N HIS A 233 3.47 -8.82 9.28
CA HIS A 233 2.54 -7.88 8.66
C HIS A 233 1.33 -8.59 8.03
N PHE A 234 1.50 -9.76 7.41
CA PHE A 234 0.34 -10.49 6.89
C PHE A 234 -0.55 -11.06 8.00
N TYR A 235 0.00 -11.59 9.09
CA TYR A 235 -0.81 -11.99 10.24
C TYR A 235 -1.56 -10.80 10.84
N ARG A 236 -0.90 -9.63 10.99
CA ARG A 236 -1.57 -8.39 11.46
C ARG A 236 -2.67 -7.93 10.52
N ALA A 237 -2.51 -8.10 9.21
CA ALA A 237 -3.54 -7.77 8.21
C ALA A 237 -4.73 -8.74 8.23
N MET A 238 -4.59 -9.92 8.84
CA MET A 238 -5.66 -10.90 9.07
C MET A 238 -6.31 -10.76 10.45
N ALA A 239 -5.51 -10.51 11.49
CA ALA A 239 -5.93 -10.39 12.88
C ALA A 239 -6.38 -8.95 13.21
N ILE A 240 -7.36 -8.45 12.45
CA ILE A 240 -7.88 -7.09 12.54
C ILE A 240 -9.37 -7.08 12.18
N GLU A 241 -10.10 -6.00 12.50
CA GLU A 241 -11.55 -5.94 12.32
C GLU A 241 -12.00 -6.00 10.85
N GLU A 242 -11.28 -5.32 9.96
CA GLU A 242 -11.49 -5.36 8.50
C GLU A 242 -10.26 -5.98 7.81
N PRO A 243 -10.15 -7.33 7.75
CA PRO A 243 -9.00 -8.01 7.16
C PRO A 243 -8.79 -7.68 5.68
N HIS A 244 -7.53 -7.69 5.24
CA HIS A 244 -7.24 -7.58 3.80
C HIS A 244 -7.51 -8.92 3.09
N PRO A 245 -8.26 -8.94 1.96
CA PRO A 245 -8.70 -10.19 1.32
C PRO A 245 -7.55 -11.07 0.80
N MET A 246 -6.41 -10.48 0.46
CA MET A 246 -5.24 -11.23 -0.05
C MET A 246 -4.23 -11.60 1.04
N ALA A 247 -4.45 -11.22 2.31
CA ALA A 247 -3.46 -11.46 3.36
C ALA A 247 -3.24 -12.95 3.63
N SER A 248 -4.30 -13.76 3.67
CA SER A 248 -4.20 -15.21 3.87
C SER A 248 -3.42 -15.89 2.74
N GLN A 249 -3.77 -15.60 1.48
CA GLN A 249 -3.11 -16.20 0.32
C GLN A 249 -1.60 -15.86 0.30
N ASN A 250 -1.25 -14.61 0.56
CA ASN A 250 0.14 -14.16 0.55
C ASN A 250 0.94 -14.73 1.74
N LEU A 251 0.30 -14.83 2.92
CA LEU A 251 0.89 -15.48 4.08
C LEU A 251 1.17 -16.96 3.82
N GLU A 252 0.21 -17.69 3.26
CA GLU A 252 0.37 -19.11 2.92
C GLU A 252 1.51 -19.34 1.92
N ALA A 253 1.58 -18.49 0.87
CA ALA A 253 2.66 -18.54 -0.10
C ALA A 253 4.03 -18.33 0.56
N GLU A 254 4.14 -17.35 1.46
CA GLU A 254 5.38 -17.07 2.17
C GLU A 254 5.77 -18.21 3.13
N LEU A 255 4.84 -18.68 3.97
CA LEU A 255 5.11 -19.77 4.90
C LEU A 255 5.53 -21.05 4.17
N LYS A 256 4.95 -21.33 3.01
CA LYS A 256 5.39 -22.46 2.15
C LYS A 256 6.82 -22.28 1.65
N SER A 257 7.24 -21.05 1.33
CA SER A 257 8.60 -20.76 0.86
C SER A 257 9.65 -21.04 1.95
N LEU A 258 9.30 -20.85 3.22
CA LEU A 258 10.16 -21.04 4.39
C LEU A 258 10.41 -22.51 4.77
N GLN A 259 9.79 -23.47 4.07
CA GLN A 259 10.00 -24.91 4.30
C GLN A 259 11.15 -25.49 3.47
N GLY A 260 11.67 -24.71 2.51
CA GLY A 260 12.82 -25.12 1.70
C GLY A 260 14.12 -25.26 2.52
N PRO A 261 15.19 -25.78 1.91
CA PRO A 261 16.51 -25.80 2.53
C PRO A 261 16.92 -24.37 2.91
N ILE A 262 17.41 -24.18 4.14
CA ILE A 262 18.01 -22.90 4.55
C ILE A 262 19.24 -22.71 3.65
N THR A 263 19.12 -21.84 2.66
CA THR A 263 20.25 -21.52 1.79
C THR A 263 21.09 -20.51 2.56
N PRO A 264 22.34 -20.82 2.94
CA PRO A 264 23.18 -19.83 3.59
C PRO A 264 23.37 -18.66 2.62
N ALA A 265 23.00 -17.46 3.03
CA ALA A 265 23.38 -16.27 2.28
C ALA A 265 24.90 -16.27 2.10
N ARG A 266 25.41 -15.83 0.95
CA ARG A 266 26.84 -15.54 0.80
C ARG A 266 27.19 -14.43 1.80
N ARG A 267 27.81 -14.79 2.92
CA ARG A 267 28.15 -13.88 4.01
C ARG A 267 29.61 -13.47 3.93
N THR A 268 29.86 -12.17 4.13
CA THR A 268 31.18 -11.61 4.44
C THR A 268 31.13 -11.07 5.87
N GLY A 269 31.50 -11.90 6.86
CA GLY A 269 31.49 -11.52 8.28
C GLY A 269 31.10 -12.67 9.22
N PRO A 270 31.22 -12.47 10.53
CA PRO A 270 30.80 -13.44 11.54
C PRO A 270 29.27 -13.67 11.49
N PRO A 271 28.77 -14.84 11.94
CA PRO A 271 27.33 -15.13 11.95
C PRO A 271 26.57 -14.15 12.85
N ASP A 272 25.53 -13.52 12.32
CA ASP A 272 24.59 -12.76 13.14
C ASP A 272 23.65 -13.74 13.88
N THR A 273 23.75 -13.72 15.21
CA THR A 273 22.90 -14.52 16.11
C THR A 273 21.41 -14.18 15.95
N GLN A 274 21.08 -12.93 15.59
CA GLN A 274 19.69 -12.50 15.39
C GLN A 274 19.13 -13.01 14.06
N GLU A 275 19.94 -13.06 13.00
CA GLU A 275 19.53 -13.68 11.73
C GLU A 275 19.22 -15.17 11.90
N ALA A 276 20.03 -15.89 12.68
CA ALA A 276 19.79 -17.29 12.99
C ALA A 276 18.48 -17.47 13.77
N PHE A 277 18.25 -16.64 14.79
CA PHE A 277 17.02 -16.67 15.57
C PHE A 277 15.79 -16.42 14.69
N VAL A 278 15.84 -15.39 13.83
CA VAL A 278 14.78 -15.10 12.87
C VAL A 278 14.49 -16.30 11.99
N ALA A 279 15.52 -16.93 11.42
CA ALA A 279 15.36 -18.08 10.54
C ALA A 279 14.67 -19.27 11.24
N TRP A 280 15.07 -19.60 12.47
CA TRP A 280 14.44 -20.66 13.25
C TRP A 280 12.99 -20.32 13.63
N PHE A 281 12.74 -19.09 14.06
CA PHE A 281 11.41 -18.62 14.46
C PHE A 281 10.41 -18.69 13.30
N VAL A 282 10.74 -18.12 12.14
CA VAL A 282 9.82 -18.13 10.99
C VAL A 282 9.60 -19.54 10.43
N ARG A 283 10.61 -20.42 10.56
CA ARG A 283 10.48 -21.84 10.22
C ARG A 283 9.54 -22.58 11.16
N LEU A 284 9.56 -22.28 12.47
CA LEU A 284 8.60 -22.85 13.41
C LEU A 284 7.16 -22.45 13.03
N HIS A 285 6.94 -21.18 12.69
CA HIS A 285 5.63 -20.72 12.21
C HIS A 285 5.18 -21.39 10.90
N SER A 286 6.11 -21.72 10.00
CA SER A 286 5.77 -22.40 8.75
C SER A 286 5.33 -23.85 8.93
N HIS A 287 5.75 -24.49 10.03
CA HIS A 287 5.25 -25.80 10.44
C HIS A 287 3.91 -25.67 11.17
N PHE A 288 3.78 -24.73 12.12
CA PHE A 288 2.55 -24.51 12.87
C PHE A 288 1.34 -24.18 11.98
N SER A 289 1.54 -23.46 10.88
CA SER A 289 0.43 -23.10 9.97
C SER A 289 -0.24 -24.29 9.29
N LYS A 290 0.41 -25.47 9.26
CA LYS A 290 -0.19 -26.70 8.74
C LYS A 290 -1.20 -27.31 9.71
N GLY A 291 -1.02 -27.10 11.02
CA GLY A 291 -1.81 -27.79 12.04
C GLY A 291 -1.52 -29.30 12.13
N GLU A 292 -0.36 -29.76 11.63
CA GLU A 292 0.05 -31.16 11.63
C GLU A 292 1.24 -31.39 12.57
N ILE A 293 1.31 -32.58 13.18
CA ILE A 293 2.48 -33.00 13.95
C ILE A 293 3.64 -33.24 12.99
N PHE A 294 4.84 -32.78 13.34
CA PHE A 294 6.06 -32.97 12.56
C PHE A 294 7.20 -33.50 13.45
N SER A 295 8.04 -34.38 12.89
CA SER A 295 9.03 -35.16 13.65
C SER A 295 10.10 -34.32 14.34
N SER A 296 10.49 -33.19 13.76
CA SER A 296 11.53 -32.30 14.30
C SER A 296 11.01 -31.20 15.22
N TYR A 297 9.77 -31.29 15.73
CA TYR A 297 9.17 -30.25 16.58
C TYR A 297 10.00 -29.92 17.82
N GLN A 298 10.38 -30.92 18.61
CA GLN A 298 11.12 -30.71 19.86
C GLN A 298 12.49 -30.07 19.61
N GLU A 299 13.18 -30.46 18.53
CA GLU A 299 14.47 -29.89 18.14
C GLU A 299 14.32 -28.42 17.72
N LEU A 300 13.33 -28.12 16.88
CA LEU A 300 13.07 -26.79 16.37
C LEU A 300 12.64 -25.82 17.49
N GLU A 301 11.75 -26.26 18.37
CA GLU A 301 11.30 -25.48 19.53
C GLU A 301 12.47 -25.17 20.46
N LYS A 302 13.30 -26.17 20.76
CA LYS A 302 14.50 -25.99 21.59
C LYS A 302 15.46 -24.97 20.99
N GLU A 303 15.69 -25.01 19.67
CA GLU A 303 16.52 -24.00 19.00
C GLU A 303 15.95 -22.58 19.11
N VAL A 304 14.63 -22.41 18.92
CA VAL A 304 13.96 -21.12 19.08
C VAL A 304 14.08 -20.60 20.51
N VAL A 305 13.88 -21.45 21.53
CA VAL A 305 14.00 -21.08 22.95
C VAL A 305 15.44 -20.70 23.29
N ASN A 306 16.44 -21.47 22.85
CA ASN A 306 17.85 -21.15 23.07
C ASN A 306 18.22 -19.77 22.50
N HIS A 307 17.78 -19.47 21.29
CA HIS A 307 18.03 -18.17 20.66
C HIS A 307 17.27 -17.03 21.34
N LEU A 308 16.06 -17.29 21.85
CA LEU A 308 15.29 -16.32 22.64
C LEU A 308 16.04 -15.93 23.92
N GLU A 309 16.59 -16.90 24.65
CA GLU A 309 17.38 -16.64 25.88
C GLU A 309 18.60 -15.75 25.63
N ILE A 310 19.26 -15.95 24.48
CA ILE A 310 20.37 -15.12 24.03
C ILE A 310 19.87 -13.72 23.66
N ALA A 311 18.80 -13.63 22.86
CA ALA A 311 18.27 -12.37 22.35
C ALA A 311 17.75 -11.45 23.47
N ILE A 312 17.13 -11.99 24.52
CA ILE A 312 16.64 -11.19 25.67
C ILE A 312 17.79 -10.47 26.40
N LYS A 313 18.98 -11.06 26.43
CA LYS A 313 20.18 -10.50 27.09
C LYS A 313 20.99 -9.60 26.16
N ALA A 314 20.76 -9.66 24.86
CA ALA A 314 21.48 -8.88 23.87
C ALA A 314 20.91 -7.45 23.75
N PRO A 315 21.75 -6.44 23.49
CA PRO A 315 21.28 -5.08 23.26
C PRO A 315 20.49 -4.98 21.94
N ASN A 316 19.59 -4.00 21.83
CA ASN A 316 18.87 -3.65 20.60
C ASN A 316 17.93 -4.74 20.03
N THR A 317 17.53 -5.74 20.81
CA THR A 317 16.62 -6.82 20.36
C THR A 317 15.15 -6.57 20.68
N GLN A 318 14.83 -5.58 21.53
CA GLN A 318 13.48 -5.33 22.05
C GLN A 318 12.41 -5.22 20.95
N ALA A 319 12.68 -4.48 19.88
CA ALA A 319 11.71 -4.29 18.78
C ALA A 319 11.42 -5.60 18.03
N MET A 320 12.43 -6.44 17.82
CA MET A 320 12.28 -7.75 17.20
C MET A 320 11.52 -8.70 18.11
N LEU A 321 11.85 -8.73 19.40
CA LEU A 321 11.16 -9.58 20.39
C LEU A 321 9.68 -9.20 20.52
N LEU A 322 9.36 -7.91 20.62
CA LEU A 322 7.97 -7.45 20.66
C LEU A 322 7.19 -7.87 19.40
N LYS A 323 7.84 -7.80 18.23
CA LYS A 323 7.26 -8.24 16.96
C LYS A 323 6.96 -9.74 16.97
N MET A 324 7.88 -10.57 17.46
CA MET A 324 7.67 -12.02 17.60
C MET A 324 6.52 -12.34 18.56
N VAL A 325 6.39 -11.62 19.67
CA VAL A 325 5.26 -11.78 20.61
C VAL A 325 3.94 -11.44 19.93
N LEU A 326 3.84 -10.29 19.26
CA LEU A 326 2.62 -9.88 18.55
C LEU A 326 2.28 -10.83 17.40
N LEU A 327 3.29 -11.38 16.72
CA LEU A 327 3.14 -12.39 15.68
C LEU A 327 2.54 -13.68 16.27
N ASN A 328 3.05 -14.18 17.40
CA ASN A 328 2.49 -15.35 18.08
C ASN A 328 1.00 -15.17 18.41
N ILE A 329 0.64 -14.01 18.97
CA ILE A 329 -0.76 -13.67 19.31
C ILE A 329 -1.64 -13.64 18.05
N SER A 330 -1.16 -12.97 17.00
CA SER A 330 -1.91 -12.82 15.74
C SER A 330 -2.07 -14.17 15.01
N ALA A 331 -1.03 -15.00 15.03
CA ALA A 331 -1.06 -16.34 14.44
C ALA A 331 -2.02 -17.26 15.20
N PHE A 332 -2.03 -17.22 16.53
CA PHE A 332 -2.99 -17.97 17.34
C PHE A 332 -4.44 -17.56 17.05
N TYR A 333 -4.71 -16.25 16.99
CA TYR A 333 -6.02 -15.74 16.59
C TYR A 333 -6.46 -16.26 15.21
N ALA A 334 -5.59 -16.12 14.20
CA ALA A 334 -5.88 -16.55 12.84
C ALA A 334 -6.16 -18.06 12.75
N SER A 335 -5.37 -18.88 13.45
CA SER A 335 -5.60 -20.33 13.50
C SER A 335 -6.93 -20.70 14.18
N ASN A 336 -7.30 -20.01 15.27
CA ASN A 336 -8.58 -20.25 15.94
C ASN A 336 -9.79 -19.87 15.08
N GLU A 337 -9.72 -18.74 14.35
CA GLU A 337 -10.78 -18.35 13.43
C GLU A 337 -10.96 -19.36 12.28
N LYS A 338 -9.85 -19.95 11.80
CA LYS A 338 -9.87 -21.03 10.81
C LYS A 338 -10.52 -22.31 11.36
N LEU A 339 -10.20 -22.70 12.59
CA LEU A 339 -10.78 -23.89 13.24
C LEU A 339 -12.27 -23.74 13.52
N ASN A 340 -12.72 -22.54 13.88
CA ASN A 340 -14.13 -22.26 14.21
C ASN A 340 -15.03 -22.06 12.98
N GLY A 341 -14.50 -22.24 11.75
CA GLY A 341 -15.27 -22.09 10.51
C GLY A 341 -15.77 -20.67 10.22
N LYS A 342 -15.30 -19.68 10.98
CA LYS A 342 -15.63 -18.26 10.76
C LYS A 342 -14.84 -17.65 9.60
N TRP A 343 -13.82 -18.34 9.13
CA TRP A 343 -13.02 -17.96 7.97
C TRP A 343 -13.65 -18.47 6.67
N LYS A 344 -13.98 -17.57 5.73
CA LYS A 344 -14.35 -17.91 4.35
C LYS A 344 -13.21 -17.51 3.42
N HIS A 345 -12.73 -18.47 2.62
CA HIS A 345 -11.65 -18.32 1.63
C HIS A 345 -11.94 -17.24 0.58
#